data_AF-A0A923XR71-F1
#
_entry.id   AF-A0A923XR71-F1
#
_cell.length_a   1.000
_cell.length_b   1.000
_cell.length_c   1.000
_cell.angle_alpha   90.00
_cell.angle_beta   90.00
_cell.angle_gamma   90.00
#
_symmetry.space_group_name_H-M   'P 1'
#
loop_
_entity.id
_entity.type
_entity.pdbx_description
1 polymer ?
#
loop_
_entity_poly.entity_id
_entity_poly.type
_entity_poly.pdbx_seq_one_letter_code
_entity_poly.pdbx_strand_id
1 'polypeptide(L)' 'MQENELVTSPKKRLGEILLELSVITEEQLAHALEIQASEKRLLGQVLIKLGYVTPETIISALDMQDVSIFDHKQK' A
#
# COMPACT_ATOMS: atom_id res chain seq x y z
N MET A 1 -27.80 15.91 -14.06
CA MET A 1 -27.06 14.81 -14.70
C MET A 1 -25.70 14.77 -14.02
N GLN A 2 -25.41 13.65 -13.34
CA GLN A 2 -24.13 13.19 -12.73
C GLN A 2 -23.37 14.17 -11.79
N GLU A 3 -22.72 13.77 -10.70
CA GLU A 3 -22.05 12.51 -10.39
C GLU A 3 -22.38 12.02 -8.98
N ASN A 4 -22.64 10.72 -8.93
CA ASN A 4 -22.74 9.91 -7.74
C ASN A 4 -21.34 9.33 -7.52
N GLU A 5 -20.53 9.88 -6.62
CA GLU A 5 -19.34 9.17 -6.18
C GLU A 5 -19.35 9.05 -4.66
N LEU A 6 -19.79 7.87 -4.24
CA LEU A 6 -19.59 7.32 -2.91
C LEU A 6 -18.11 7.50 -2.57
N VAL A 7 -17.79 8.43 -1.68
CA VAL A 7 -16.48 8.49 -1.03
C VAL A 7 -16.44 7.30 -0.07
N THR A 8 -16.33 6.09 -0.61
CA THR A 8 -15.81 4.97 0.15
C THR A 8 -14.36 5.33 0.38
N SER A 9 -14.00 5.88 1.53
CA SER A 9 -12.60 6.03 1.92
C SER A 9 -11.94 4.68 1.66
N PRO A 10 -11.12 4.54 0.59
CA PRO A 10 -10.60 3.24 0.25
C PRO A 10 -9.70 2.85 1.42
N LYS A 11 -9.80 1.61 1.89
CA LYS A 11 -8.78 1.06 2.78
C LYS A 11 -7.43 1.43 2.15
N LYS A 12 -6.62 2.23 2.86
CA LYS A 12 -5.35 2.74 2.35
C LYS A 12 -4.56 1.57 1.80
N ARG A 13 -4.16 1.63 0.53
CA ARG A 13 -3.41 0.52 -0.08
C ARG A 13 -1.99 0.52 0.48
N LEU A 14 -1.36 -0.65 0.52
CA LEU A 14 0.05 -0.80 0.92
C LEU A 14 0.98 0.25 0.28
N GLY A 15 0.81 0.53 -1.02
CA GLY A 15 1.62 1.53 -1.72
C GLY A 15 1.42 2.96 -1.18
N GLU A 16 0.20 3.33 -0.81
CA GLU A 16 -0.11 4.66 -0.25
C GLU A 16 0.45 4.79 1.16
N ILE A 17 0.33 3.73 1.98
CA ILE A 17 0.91 3.71 3.33
C ILE A 17 2.42 3.89 3.25
N LEU A 18 3.09 3.23 2.31
CA LEU A 18 4.54 3.35 2.14
C LEU A 18 4.97 4.74 1.64
N LEU A 19 4.15 5.41 0.82
CA LEU A 19 4.35 6.80 0.42
C LEU A 19 4.17 7.75 1.60
N GLU A 20 3.11 7.58 2.39
CA GLU A 20 2.84 8.41 3.58
C GLU A 20 3.94 8.27 4.62
N LEU A 21 4.49 7.06 4.79
CA LEU A 21 5.64 6.81 5.66
C LEU A 21 6.96 7.33 5.07
N SER A 22 6.94 7.94 3.88
CA SER A 22 8.13 8.40 3.14
C SER A 22 9.21 7.32 2.96
N VAL A 23 8.78 6.05 2.93
CA VAL A 23 9.68 4.90 2.73
C VAL A 23 10.02 4.77 1.24
N ILE A 24 9.03 5.06 0.39
CA ILE A 24 9.17 5.05 -1.07
C ILE A 24 8.72 6.39 -1.65
N THR A 25 9.16 6.68 -2.87
CA THR A 25 8.65 7.81 -3.67
C THR A 25 7.59 7.35 -4.67
N GLU A 26 6.82 8.30 -5.22
CA GLU A 26 5.82 8.00 -6.25
C GLU A 26 6.45 7.31 -7.47
N GLU A 27 7.66 7.72 -7.85
CA GLU A 27 8.44 7.11 -8.93
C GLU A 27 8.83 5.65 -8.62
N GLN A 28 9.27 5.38 -7.39
CA GLN A 28 9.60 4.02 -6.96
C GLN A 28 8.35 3.12 -6.88
N LEU A 29 7.22 3.68 -6.43
CA LEU A 29 5.95 2.98 -6.42
C LEU A 29 5.49 2.65 -7.85
N ALA A 30 5.55 3.60 -8.77
CA ALA A 30 5.19 3.40 -10.18
C ALA A 30 6.05 2.29 -10.81
N HIS A 31 7.38 2.38 -10.65
CA HIS A 31 8.30 1.37 -11.16
C HIS A 31 8.04 -0.02 -10.57
N ALA A 32 7.76 -0.10 -9.26
CA ALA A 32 7.39 -1.35 -8.61
C ALA A 32 6.05 -1.91 -9.10
N LEU A 33 5.07 -1.05 -9.41
CA LEU A 33 3.78 -1.46 -9.97
C LEU A 33 3.91 -2.03 -11.39
N GLU A 34 4.77 -1.45 -12.23
CA GLU A 34 5.08 -1.99 -13.56
C GLU A 34 5.68 -3.39 -13.48
N ILE A 35 6.67 -3.58 -12.59
CA ILE A 35 7.30 -4.88 -12.37
C ILE A 35 6.31 -5.86 -11.74
N GLN A 36 5.46 -5.41 -10.82
CA GLN A 36 4.40 -6.22 -10.23
C GLN A 36 3.46 -6.76 -11.30
N ALA A 37 3.04 -5.93 -12.25
CA ALA A 37 2.15 -6.32 -13.34
C ALA A 37 2.82 -7.34 -14.27
N SER A 38 4.11 -7.17 -14.54
CA SER A 38 4.91 -8.07 -15.38
C SER A 38 5.18 -9.42 -14.70
N GLU A 39 5.61 -9.41 -13.43
CA GLU A 39 5.97 -10.62 -12.68
C GLU A 39 4.77 -11.31 -12.02
N LYS A 40 3.59 -10.67 -11.99
CA LYS A 40 2.38 -11.11 -11.25
C LYS A 40 2.67 -11.47 -9.79
N ARG A 41 3.51 -10.66 -9.13
CA ARG A 41 3.90 -10.81 -7.72
C ARG A 41 3.16 -9.84 -6.82
N LEU A 42 3.37 -9.95 -5.51
CA LEU A 42 2.88 -8.97 -4.55
C LEU A 42 3.76 -7.72 -4.56
N LEU A 43 3.16 -6.53 -4.52
CA LEU A 43 3.88 -5.25 -4.50
C LEU A 43 4.99 -5.21 -3.45
N GLY A 44 4.69 -5.66 -2.22
CA GLY A 44 5.68 -5.69 -1.14
C GLY A 44 6.90 -6.55 -1.47
N GLN A 45 6.73 -7.70 -2.14
CA GLN A 45 7.86 -8.53 -2.56
C GLN A 45 8.69 -7.86 -3.65
N VAL A 46 8.04 -7.17 -4.59
CA VAL A 46 8.72 -6.41 -5.64
C VAL A 46 9.53 -5.28 -5.03
N LEU A 47 8.95 -4.51 -4.10
CA LEU A 47 9.62 -3.42 -3.42
C LEU A 47 10.84 -3.90 -2.61
N ILE A 48 10.75 -5.05 -1.94
CA ILE A 48 11.89 -5.65 -1.23
C ILE A 48 12.97 -6.10 -2.23
N LYS A 49 12.56 -6.76 -3.32
CA LYS A 49 13.47 -7.22 -4.38
C LYS A 49 14.23 -6.07 -5.04
N LEU A 50 13.57 -4.93 -5.22
CA LEU A 50 14.16 -3.69 -5.74
C LEU A 50 15.04 -2.95 -4.72
N GLY A 51 15.02 -3.37 -3.45
CA GLY A 51 15.75 -2.72 -2.37
C GLY A 51 15.18 -1.37 -1.95
N TYR A 52 13.94 -1.06 -2.34
CA TYR A 52 13.26 0.19 -1.97
C TYR A 52 12.73 0.15 -0.54
N VAL A 53 12.39 -1.03 -0.04
CA VAL A 53 11.87 -1.23 1.31
C VAL A 53 12.48 -2.48 1.93
N THR A 54 12.42 -2.56 3.26
CA THR A 54 12.77 -3.79 3.98
C THR A 54 11.53 -4.66 4.22
N PRO A 55 11.69 -5.98 4.46
CA PRO A 55 10.59 -6.85 4.87
C PRO A 55 9.87 -6.35 6.12
N GLU A 56 10.62 -5.80 7.08
CA GLU A 56 10.08 -5.25 8.33
C GLU A 56 9.16 -4.05 8.05
N THR A 57 9.55 -3.17 7.13
CA THR A 57 8.72 -2.04 6.72
C THR A 57 7.42 -2.48 6.05
N ILE A 58 7.47 -3.52 5.21
CA ILE A 58 6.27 -4.10 4.60
C ILE A 58 5.34 -4.68 5.67
N ILE A 59 5.88 -5.41 6.65
CA ILE A 59 5.08 -5.97 7.75
C ILE A 59 4.40 -4.86 8.54
N SER A 60 5.14 -3.80 8.89
CA SER A 60 4.57 -2.64 9.61
C SER A 60 3.48 -1.94 8.80
N ALA A 61 3.68 -1.75 7.49
CA ALA A 61 2.70 -1.11 6.63
C ALA A 61 1.45 -2.00 6.41
N LEU A 62 1.62 -3.33 6.36
CA LEU A 62 0.52 -4.29 6.31
C LEU A 62 -0.29 -4.30 7.62
N ASP A 63 0.38 -4.22 8.77
CA ASP A 63 -0.29 -4.10 10.08
C ASP A 63 -1.18 -2.85 10.11
N MET A 64 -0.64 -1.70 9.67
CA MET A 64 -1.39 -0.44 9.54
C MET A 64 -2.58 -0.54 8.57
N GLN A 65 -2.45 -1.33 7.51
CA GLN A 65 -3.54 -1.58 6.55
C GLN A 65 -4.69 -2.38 7.20
N ASP A 66 -4.37 -3.37 8.03
CA ASP A 66 -5.34 -4.25 8.70
C ASP A 66 -6.02 -3.58 9.90
N VAL A 67 -5.33 -2.67 10.60
CA VAL A 67 -5.91 -1.94 11.76
C VAL A 67 -7.19 -1.18 11.37
N SER A 68 -7.34 -0.79 10.10
CA SER A 68 -8.55 -0.12 9.60
C SER A 68 -9.82 -1.00 9.58
N ILE A 69 -9.72 -2.31 9.89
CA ILE A 69 -10.86 -3.23 10.10
C ILE A 69 -11.20 -3.38 11.59
N PHE A 70 -10.25 -3.14 12.50
CA PHE A 70 -10.40 -3.48 13.92
C PHE A 70 -10.86 -2.33 14.83
N ASP A 71 -10.94 -1.08 14.34
CA ASP A 71 -11.27 0.08 15.18
C ASP A 71 -12.77 0.25 15.52
N HIS A 72 -13.69 -0.60 15.02
CA HIS A 72 -15.14 -0.48 15.33
C HIS A 72 -15.67 -1.48 16.38
N LYS A 73 -14.81 -2.06 17.21
CA LYS A 73 -15.26 -2.71 18.45
C LYS A 73 -14.18 -2.62 19.53
N GLN A 74 -14.36 -1.72 20.49
CA GLN A 74 -14.63 -2.05 21.90
C GLN A 74 -14.45 -0.79 22.77
N LYS A 75 -15.56 -0.11 23.06
CA LYS A 75 -15.87 0.32 24.42
C LYS A 75 -17.38 0.36 24.63
#